data_AF-A0A7J9ICN5-F1
#
_entry.id   AF-A0A7J9ICN5-F1
#
_cell.length_a   1.000
_cell.length_b   1.000
_cell.length_c   1.000
_cell.angle_alpha   90.00
_cell.angle_beta   90.00
_cell.angle_gamma   90.00
#
_symmetry.space_group_name_H-M   'P 1'
#
loop_
_entity.id
_entity.type
_entity.pdbx_description
1 polymer ?
#
loop_
_entity_poly.entity_id
_entity_poly.type
_entity_poly.pdbx_seq_one_letter_code
_entity_poly.pdbx_strand_id
1 'polypeptide(L)'
;DIFFPQVLNEFTQGKQEKVSKTEFKEVLSDILLGMAAGLKRDPIVILRIDGEDLLEFINGPSYEAEMLSVFSQIVSDDAVLPMRDCIVKALEKLTVDQGIPPSPDSWVTSNIIEPALQLWDGNNQENLVSQETFLEEFKKVAERVAQNLKEQPVIVAHSENTFDGSGIKRLLSNKFELDKLLNTALENVPKDRNGKVSKEYLRVVLDVVAPSASLPPIGAVEQIDKVVADAFDVINADDGKAVKEDEFKKLLTEILGSVMLQLEGNPVSISSNSVVHEPLASSSSLLQPSS
;
A
#
# COMPACT_ATOMS: atom_id res chain seq x y z
N ASP A 1 7.55 -14.05 10.60
CA ASP A 1 7.84 -14.63 11.93
C ASP A 1 8.22 -13.65 13.06
N ILE A 2 8.38 -12.33 12.81
CA ILE A 2 8.74 -11.34 13.86
C ILE A 2 7.50 -10.71 14.53
N PHE A 3 6.33 -10.81 13.89
CA PHE A 3 5.09 -10.17 14.35
C PHE A 3 4.52 -10.81 15.64
N PHE A 4 4.57 -12.14 15.73
CA PHE A 4 4.03 -12.88 16.87
C PHE A 4 4.71 -12.54 18.21
N PRO A 5 6.06 -12.49 18.29
CA PRO A 5 6.76 -12.11 19.51
C PRO A 5 6.47 -10.68 20.01
N GLN A 6 6.35 -9.71 19.09
CA GLN A 6 6.06 -8.31 19.45
C GLN A 6 4.64 -8.16 20.00
N VAL A 7 3.66 -8.78 19.34
CA VAL A 7 2.27 -8.79 19.80
C VAL A 7 2.17 -9.51 21.15
N LEU A 8 2.86 -10.64 21.34
CA LEU A 8 2.91 -11.33 22.64
C LEU A 8 3.51 -10.44 23.75
N ASN A 9 4.47 -9.60 23.41
CA ASN A 9 5.10 -8.69 24.37
C ASN A 9 4.14 -7.59 24.83
N GLU A 10 3.29 -7.07 23.94
CA GLU A 10 2.18 -6.15 24.32
C GLU A 10 1.23 -6.80 25.32
N PHE A 11 0.89 -8.08 25.11
CA PHE A 11 0.02 -8.81 26.03
C PHE A 11 0.68 -9.10 27.40
N THR A 12 2.00 -9.23 27.47
CA THR A 12 2.71 -9.72 28.66
C THR A 12 3.52 -8.65 29.40
N GLN A 13 3.56 -7.43 28.86
CA GLN A 13 4.38 -6.30 29.33
C GLN A 13 5.85 -6.69 29.62
N GLY A 14 6.37 -7.70 28.91
CA GLY A 14 7.70 -8.27 29.10
C GLY A 14 7.96 -8.96 30.45
N LYS A 15 6.92 -9.29 31.24
CA LYS A 15 7.07 -9.73 32.64
C LYS A 15 6.47 -11.10 33.00
N GLN A 16 5.49 -11.62 32.28
CA GLN A 16 4.82 -12.88 32.64
C GLN A 16 4.47 -13.75 31.43
N GLU A 17 4.60 -15.08 31.57
CA GLU A 17 4.11 -16.04 30.57
C GLU A 17 2.57 -16.17 30.54
N LYS A 18 1.85 -15.50 31.45
CA LYS A 18 0.38 -15.56 31.59
C LYS A 18 -0.19 -14.16 31.78
N VAL A 19 -1.31 -13.89 31.13
CA VAL A 19 -1.99 -12.59 31.10
C VAL A 19 -3.35 -12.71 31.78
N SER A 20 -3.77 -11.71 32.53
CA SER A 20 -5.09 -11.73 33.16
C SER A 20 -6.21 -11.61 32.11
N LYS A 21 -7.41 -12.14 32.40
CA LYS A 21 -8.57 -12.00 31.48
C LYS A 21 -8.91 -10.53 31.20
N THR A 22 -8.73 -9.66 32.19
CA THR A 22 -8.99 -8.22 32.07
C THR A 22 -7.98 -7.56 31.13
N GLU A 23 -6.70 -7.80 31.36
CA GLU A 23 -5.60 -7.26 30.53
C GLU A 23 -5.67 -7.77 29.10
N PHE A 24 -5.95 -9.07 28.90
CA PHE A 24 -6.16 -9.62 27.56
C PHE A 24 -7.33 -8.94 26.84
N LYS A 25 -8.44 -8.69 27.55
CA LYS A 25 -9.61 -8.01 26.97
C LYS A 25 -9.29 -6.57 26.59
N GLU A 26 -8.55 -5.85 27.42
CA GLU A 26 -8.15 -4.45 27.16
C GLU A 26 -7.24 -4.38 25.94
N VAL A 27 -6.16 -5.16 25.92
CA VAL A 27 -5.21 -5.17 24.79
C VAL A 27 -5.90 -5.60 23.49
N LEU A 28 -6.75 -6.64 23.53
CA LEU A 28 -7.50 -7.05 22.34
C LEU A 28 -8.46 -5.96 21.85
N SER A 29 -9.12 -5.26 22.78
CA SER A 29 -10.00 -4.14 22.44
C SER A 29 -9.23 -3.02 21.75
N ASP A 30 -8.06 -2.67 22.26
CA ASP A 30 -7.21 -1.62 21.69
C ASP A 30 -6.68 -2.00 20.31
N ILE A 31 -6.28 -3.27 20.12
CA ILE A 31 -5.89 -3.79 18.79
C ILE A 31 -7.05 -3.70 17.80
N LEU A 32 -8.25 -4.15 18.18
CA LEU A 32 -9.42 -4.11 17.28
C LEU A 32 -9.86 -2.68 16.97
N LEU A 33 -9.79 -1.77 17.95
CA LEU A 33 -10.05 -0.34 17.73
C LEU A 33 -9.01 0.27 16.79
N GLY A 34 -7.74 -0.09 16.95
CA GLY A 34 -6.65 0.31 16.05
C GLY A 34 -6.88 -0.17 14.62
N MET A 35 -7.26 -1.45 14.44
CA MET A 35 -7.62 -2.01 13.13
C MET A 35 -8.82 -1.31 12.52
N ALA A 36 -9.87 -1.05 13.30
CA ALA A 36 -11.06 -0.33 12.82
C ALA A 36 -10.76 1.11 12.42
N ALA A 37 -9.91 1.81 13.18
CA ALA A 37 -9.44 3.14 12.84
C ALA A 37 -8.58 3.13 11.56
N GLY A 38 -7.69 2.14 11.42
CA GLY A 38 -6.88 1.91 10.23
C GLY A 38 -7.74 1.68 8.99
N LEU A 39 -8.69 0.75 9.03
CA LEU A 39 -9.61 0.46 7.92
C LEU A 39 -10.55 1.62 7.59
N LYS A 40 -10.88 2.47 8.57
CA LYS A 40 -11.65 3.69 8.32
C LYS A 40 -10.82 4.75 7.59
N ARG A 41 -9.51 4.82 7.89
CA ARG A 41 -8.57 5.75 7.26
C ARG A 41 -8.22 5.27 5.84
N ASP A 42 -7.86 4.00 5.73
CA ASP A 42 -7.35 3.34 4.53
C ASP A 42 -8.30 2.17 4.19
N PRO A 43 -9.43 2.44 3.51
CA PRO A 43 -10.42 1.41 3.23
C PRO A 43 -9.90 0.37 2.24
N ILE A 44 -10.25 -0.89 2.49
CA ILE A 44 -10.06 -1.98 1.54
C ILE A 44 -11.38 -2.17 0.78
N VAL A 45 -11.33 -1.95 -0.53
CA VAL A 45 -12.45 -2.14 -1.45
C VAL A 45 -12.41 -3.56 -2.01
N ILE A 46 -13.55 -4.24 -1.99
CA ILE A 46 -13.69 -5.56 -2.63
C ILE A 46 -14.28 -5.35 -4.02
N LEU A 47 -13.44 -5.56 -5.03
CA LEU A 47 -13.80 -5.47 -6.45
C LEU A 47 -14.15 -6.86 -6.98
N ARG A 48 -15.14 -6.93 -7.85
CA ARG A 48 -15.45 -8.12 -8.65
C ARG A 48 -15.09 -7.82 -10.09
N ILE A 49 -13.99 -8.40 -10.55
CA ILE A 49 -13.48 -8.23 -11.91
C ILE A 49 -14.10 -9.31 -12.80
N ASP A 50 -15.01 -8.93 -13.68
CA ASP A 50 -15.79 -9.84 -14.54
C ASP A 50 -15.59 -9.58 -16.04
N GLY A 51 -14.63 -8.71 -16.39
CA GLY A 51 -14.26 -8.40 -17.76
C GLY A 51 -15.01 -7.23 -18.38
N GLU A 52 -16.05 -6.66 -17.74
CA GLU A 52 -16.78 -5.52 -18.30
C GLU A 52 -15.88 -4.28 -18.43
N ASP A 53 -15.14 -3.93 -17.36
CA ASP A 53 -14.22 -2.77 -17.35
C ASP A 53 -13.08 -2.95 -18.37
N LEU A 54 -12.62 -4.19 -18.59
CA LEU A 54 -11.62 -4.48 -19.63
C LEU A 54 -12.18 -4.28 -21.03
N LEU A 55 -13.43 -4.67 -21.27
CA LEU A 55 -14.11 -4.43 -22.54
C LEU A 55 -14.36 -2.95 -22.77
N GLU A 56 -14.73 -2.20 -21.74
CA GLU A 56 -14.85 -0.74 -21.81
C GLU A 56 -13.51 -0.11 -22.15
N PHE A 57 -12.43 -0.51 -21.46
CA PHE A 57 -11.08 -0.01 -21.70
C PHE A 57 -10.63 -0.22 -23.15
N ILE A 58 -10.67 -1.45 -23.69
CA ILE A 58 -10.16 -1.75 -25.04
C ILE A 58 -11.02 -1.17 -26.18
N ASN A 59 -12.24 -0.72 -25.88
CA ASN A 59 -13.12 -0.03 -26.82
C ASN A 59 -13.18 1.49 -26.55
N GLY A 60 -12.52 1.95 -25.49
CA GLY A 60 -12.48 3.33 -25.07
C GLY A 60 -11.48 4.17 -25.86
N PRO A 61 -11.59 5.51 -25.77
CA PRO A 61 -10.73 6.44 -26.50
C PRO A 61 -9.30 6.50 -25.97
N SER A 62 -9.05 6.04 -24.73
CA SER A 62 -7.71 6.07 -24.12
C SER A 62 -6.85 4.85 -24.47
N TYR A 63 -7.47 3.78 -24.98
CA TYR A 63 -6.84 2.49 -25.28
C TYR A 63 -5.52 2.62 -26.04
N GLU A 64 -5.53 3.28 -27.20
CA GLU A 64 -4.35 3.38 -28.05
C GLU A 64 -3.22 4.13 -27.35
N ALA A 65 -3.52 5.27 -26.71
CA ALA A 65 -2.53 6.10 -26.04
C ALA A 65 -1.89 5.37 -24.84
N GLU A 66 -2.70 4.71 -24.02
CA GLU A 66 -2.23 3.96 -22.85
C GLU A 66 -1.41 2.74 -23.27
N MET A 67 -1.89 1.95 -24.25
CA MET A 67 -1.19 0.75 -24.70
C MET A 67 0.11 1.06 -25.44
N LEU A 68 0.19 2.17 -26.18
CA LEU A 68 1.46 2.62 -26.78
C LEU A 68 2.48 3.03 -25.72
N SER A 69 2.03 3.69 -24.64
CA SER A 69 2.88 3.99 -23.48
C SER A 69 3.39 2.69 -22.84
N VAL A 70 2.51 1.72 -22.58
CA VAL A 70 2.89 0.40 -22.04
C VAL A 70 3.86 -0.33 -22.96
N PHE A 71 3.60 -0.34 -24.27
CA PHE A 71 4.48 -0.96 -25.27
C PHE A 71 5.89 -0.38 -25.23
N SER A 72 6.02 0.95 -25.16
CA SER A 72 7.33 1.64 -25.08
C SER A 72 8.13 1.29 -23.82
N GLN A 73 7.44 0.96 -22.71
CA GLN A 73 8.09 0.53 -21.47
C GLN A 73 8.55 -0.92 -21.53
N ILE A 74 7.87 -1.77 -22.30
CA ILE A 74 8.19 -3.20 -22.44
C ILE A 74 9.31 -3.42 -23.45
N VAL A 75 9.24 -2.75 -24.59
CA VAL A 75 10.20 -2.88 -25.69
C VAL A 75 11.30 -1.83 -25.48
N SER A 76 12.31 -2.20 -24.69
CA SER A 76 13.57 -1.46 -24.60
C SER A 76 14.47 -1.79 -25.81
N ASP A 77 15.29 -0.83 -26.25
CA ASP A 77 15.97 -0.74 -27.57
C ASP A 77 16.79 -1.95 -28.08
N ASP A 78 17.01 -3.02 -27.31
CA ASP A 78 17.97 -4.10 -27.68
C ASP A 78 17.47 -5.55 -27.57
N ALA A 79 16.20 -5.81 -27.21
CA ALA A 79 15.67 -7.18 -27.09
C ALA A 79 14.44 -7.42 -27.97
N VAL A 80 14.59 -8.28 -28.98
CA VAL A 80 13.45 -8.81 -29.75
C VAL A 80 12.66 -9.74 -28.84
N LEU A 81 11.53 -9.25 -28.32
CA LEU A 81 10.60 -10.05 -27.53
C LEU A 81 9.57 -10.71 -28.46
N PRO A 82 9.26 -12.01 -28.28
CA PRO A 82 8.13 -12.65 -28.95
C PRO A 82 6.84 -11.89 -28.66
N MET A 83 5.91 -11.84 -29.63
CA MET A 83 4.63 -11.13 -29.47
C MET A 83 3.86 -11.60 -28.24
N ARG A 84 3.86 -12.93 -28.00
CA ARG A 84 3.23 -13.53 -26.81
C ARG A 84 3.76 -12.94 -25.52
N ASP A 85 5.08 -12.83 -25.38
CA ASP A 85 5.72 -12.31 -24.16
C ASP A 85 5.47 -10.81 -24.00
N CYS A 86 5.38 -10.07 -25.12
CA CYS A 86 4.99 -8.67 -25.12
C CYS A 86 3.56 -8.47 -24.61
N ILE A 87 2.60 -9.28 -25.09
CA ILE A 87 1.21 -9.25 -24.64
C ILE A 87 1.10 -9.63 -23.16
N VAL A 88 1.79 -10.68 -22.70
CA VAL A 88 1.79 -11.09 -21.29
C VAL A 88 2.32 -9.94 -20.41
N LYS A 89 3.46 -9.35 -20.76
CA LYS A 89 4.01 -8.20 -20.03
C LYS A 89 3.09 -6.99 -20.07
N ALA A 90 2.35 -6.80 -21.16
CA ALA A 90 1.39 -5.70 -21.25
C ALA A 90 0.18 -5.93 -20.34
N LEU A 91 -0.34 -7.16 -20.27
CA LEU A 91 -1.37 -7.54 -19.31
C LEU A 91 -0.88 -7.37 -17.86
N GLU A 92 0.39 -7.64 -17.57
CA GLU A 92 1.01 -7.38 -16.26
C GLU A 92 1.16 -5.89 -15.90
N LYS A 93 1.11 -5.00 -16.89
CA LYS A 93 1.16 -3.54 -16.67
C LYS A 93 -0.21 -2.91 -16.48
N LEU A 94 -1.27 -3.61 -16.90
CA LEU A 94 -2.63 -3.19 -16.62
C LEU A 94 -3.01 -3.48 -15.18
N THR A 95 -3.93 -2.69 -14.65
CA THR A 95 -4.36 -2.76 -13.25
C THR A 95 -5.85 -3.06 -13.16
N VAL A 96 -6.35 -3.09 -11.92
CA VAL A 96 -7.79 -3.24 -11.66
C VAL A 96 -8.62 -2.12 -12.29
N ASP A 97 -8.03 -0.94 -12.53
CA ASP A 97 -8.70 0.19 -13.18
C ASP A 97 -9.00 -0.09 -14.66
N GLN A 98 -8.18 -0.92 -15.31
CA GLN A 98 -8.41 -1.41 -16.67
C GLN A 98 -9.12 -2.77 -16.68
N GLY A 99 -9.72 -3.19 -15.55
CA GLY A 99 -10.47 -4.45 -15.46
C GLY A 99 -9.60 -5.71 -15.48
N ILE A 100 -8.32 -5.61 -15.16
CA ILE A 100 -7.40 -6.75 -15.08
C ILE A 100 -7.14 -7.11 -13.60
N PRO A 101 -7.42 -8.35 -13.16
CA PRO A 101 -7.02 -8.78 -11.83
C PRO A 101 -5.49 -8.90 -11.75
N PRO A 102 -4.88 -8.84 -10.55
CA PRO A 102 -3.44 -8.93 -10.38
C PRO A 102 -2.83 -10.16 -11.05
N SER A 103 -2.16 -9.96 -12.18
CA SER A 103 -1.61 -11.04 -13.01
C SER A 103 -0.48 -11.85 -12.37
N PRO A 104 0.32 -11.36 -11.39
CA PRO A 104 1.29 -12.21 -10.70
C PRO A 104 0.64 -13.34 -9.90
N ASP A 105 -0.68 -13.31 -9.69
CA ASP A 105 -1.41 -14.40 -9.05
C ASP A 105 -1.43 -15.64 -9.95
N SER A 106 -1.00 -16.78 -9.37
CA SER A 106 -0.89 -18.04 -10.11
C SER A 106 -2.24 -18.54 -10.61
N TRP A 107 -3.32 -18.33 -9.86
CA TRP A 107 -4.65 -18.79 -10.26
C TRP A 107 -5.15 -17.97 -11.45
N VAL A 108 -4.96 -16.64 -11.42
CA VAL A 108 -5.32 -15.75 -12.54
C VAL A 108 -4.56 -16.14 -13.80
N THR A 109 -3.25 -16.37 -13.68
CA THR A 109 -2.43 -16.76 -14.83
C THR A 109 -2.93 -18.07 -15.46
N SER A 110 -3.12 -19.12 -14.66
CA SER A 110 -3.49 -20.44 -15.19
C SER A 110 -4.94 -20.57 -15.67
N ASN A 111 -5.88 -19.82 -15.07
CA ASN A 111 -7.31 -19.98 -15.38
C ASN A 111 -7.88 -18.88 -16.28
N ILE A 112 -7.25 -17.70 -16.32
CA ILE A 112 -7.75 -16.55 -17.08
C ILE A 112 -6.83 -16.22 -18.25
N ILE A 113 -5.53 -16.00 -17.99
CA ILE A 113 -4.59 -15.48 -18.99
C ILE A 113 -4.10 -16.57 -19.95
N GLU A 114 -3.61 -17.69 -19.45
CA GLU A 114 -3.10 -18.79 -20.28
C GLU A 114 -4.14 -19.36 -21.24
N PRO A 115 -5.40 -19.61 -20.84
CA PRO A 115 -6.42 -20.10 -21.78
C PRO A 115 -6.73 -19.09 -22.90
N ALA A 116 -6.72 -17.79 -22.60
CA ALA A 116 -6.90 -16.74 -23.60
C ALA A 116 -5.75 -16.74 -24.63
N LEU A 117 -4.52 -16.98 -24.18
CA LEU A 117 -3.33 -17.06 -25.04
C LEU A 117 -3.27 -18.36 -25.86
N GLN A 118 -3.79 -19.47 -25.34
CA GLN A 118 -3.81 -20.76 -26.06
C GLN A 118 -4.81 -20.74 -27.23
N LEU A 119 -5.94 -20.05 -27.06
CA LEU A 119 -6.95 -19.87 -28.11
C LEU A 119 -6.58 -18.75 -29.11
N TRP A 120 -5.46 -18.06 -28.88
CA TRP A 120 -4.99 -16.99 -29.75
C TRP A 120 -4.11 -17.55 -30.88
N ASP A 121 -4.61 -17.44 -32.11
CA ASP A 121 -3.96 -17.95 -33.32
C ASP A 121 -2.62 -17.25 -33.67
N GLY A 122 -2.30 -16.13 -32.99
CA GLY A 122 -1.06 -15.36 -33.19
C GLY A 122 0.20 -16.03 -32.62
N ASN A 123 0.08 -17.20 -31.98
CA ASN A 123 1.21 -17.97 -31.45
C ASN A 123 2.24 -18.42 -32.53
N ASN A 124 1.88 -18.32 -33.82
CA ASN A 124 2.78 -18.61 -34.95
C ASN A 124 3.55 -17.38 -35.48
N GLN A 125 3.32 -16.17 -34.94
CA GLN A 125 4.11 -14.97 -35.29
C GLN A 125 5.34 -14.87 -34.39
N GLU A 126 6.50 -15.27 -34.92
CA GLU A 126 7.77 -15.28 -34.18
C GLU A 126 8.31 -13.89 -33.82
N ASN A 127 7.84 -12.80 -34.44
CA ASN A 127 8.38 -11.46 -34.23
C ASN A 127 7.31 -10.36 -34.09
N LEU A 128 7.58 -9.37 -33.23
CA LEU A 128 6.88 -8.08 -33.19
C LEU A 128 7.00 -7.38 -34.56
N VAL A 129 5.88 -7.29 -35.29
CA VAL A 129 5.87 -6.75 -36.66
C VAL A 129 5.76 -5.23 -36.68
N SER A 130 4.93 -4.65 -35.80
CA SER A 130 4.72 -3.21 -35.66
C SER A 130 3.93 -2.85 -34.38
N GLN A 131 3.88 -1.57 -34.00
CA GLN A 131 3.02 -1.06 -32.92
C GLN A 131 1.53 -1.29 -33.22
N GLU A 132 1.10 -1.06 -34.46
CA GLU A 132 -0.28 -1.25 -34.90
C GLU A 132 -0.70 -2.73 -34.78
N THR A 133 0.18 -3.65 -35.20
CA THR A 133 -0.04 -5.09 -35.02
C THR A 133 -0.14 -5.47 -33.55
N PHE A 134 0.71 -4.90 -32.69
CA PHE A 134 0.62 -5.16 -31.25
C PHE A 134 -0.74 -4.74 -30.66
N LEU A 135 -1.25 -3.55 -31.02
CA LEU A 135 -2.56 -3.09 -30.56
C LEU A 135 -3.68 -4.03 -31.01
N GLU A 136 -3.71 -4.40 -32.29
CA GLU A 136 -4.74 -5.31 -32.80
C GLU A 136 -4.69 -6.69 -32.14
N GLU A 137 -3.50 -7.27 -31.97
CA GLU A 137 -3.35 -8.59 -31.36
C GLU A 137 -3.61 -8.56 -29.85
N PHE A 138 -3.15 -7.51 -29.14
CA PHE A 138 -3.45 -7.32 -27.72
C PHE A 138 -4.96 -7.24 -27.52
N LYS A 139 -5.67 -6.44 -28.33
CA LYS A 139 -7.12 -6.30 -28.24
C LYS A 139 -7.82 -7.64 -28.38
N LYS A 140 -7.41 -8.48 -29.35
CA LYS A 140 -7.96 -9.83 -29.50
C LYS A 140 -7.76 -10.66 -28.24
N VAL A 141 -6.56 -10.70 -27.66
CA VAL A 141 -6.29 -11.45 -26.42
C VAL A 141 -7.11 -10.89 -25.25
N ALA A 142 -7.17 -9.57 -25.09
CA ALA A 142 -7.93 -8.90 -24.04
C ALA A 142 -9.43 -9.22 -24.10
N GLU A 143 -10.03 -9.31 -25.30
CA GLU A 143 -11.42 -9.76 -25.48
C GLU A 143 -11.63 -11.19 -24.95
N ARG A 144 -10.66 -12.09 -25.14
CA ARG A 144 -10.75 -13.47 -24.63
C ARG A 144 -10.54 -13.51 -23.12
N VAL A 145 -9.63 -12.69 -22.60
CA VAL A 145 -9.46 -12.50 -21.15
C VAL A 145 -10.77 -12.01 -20.52
N ALA A 146 -11.41 -11.02 -21.12
CA ALA A 146 -12.72 -10.54 -20.65
C ALA A 146 -13.79 -11.64 -20.67
N GLN A 147 -13.82 -12.46 -21.73
CA GLN A 147 -14.74 -13.60 -21.80
C GLN A 147 -14.46 -14.63 -20.70
N ASN A 148 -13.20 -14.95 -20.43
CA ASN A 148 -12.82 -15.86 -19.34
C ASN A 148 -13.22 -15.29 -17.97
N LEU A 149 -13.03 -13.98 -17.75
CA LEU A 149 -13.45 -13.28 -16.53
C LEU A 149 -14.97 -13.24 -16.36
N LYS A 150 -15.72 -13.16 -17.47
CA LYS A 150 -17.19 -13.22 -17.43
C LYS A 150 -17.69 -14.58 -16.96
N GLU A 151 -17.01 -15.65 -17.37
CA GLU A 151 -17.31 -17.02 -16.95
C GLU A 151 -16.82 -17.32 -15.53
N GLN A 152 -15.64 -16.81 -15.17
CA GLN A 152 -15.00 -16.98 -13.87
C GLN A 152 -14.52 -15.62 -13.31
N PRO A 153 -15.45 -14.84 -12.71
CA PRO A 153 -15.11 -13.54 -12.14
C PRO A 153 -14.13 -13.66 -10.99
N VAL A 154 -13.20 -12.72 -10.91
CA VAL A 154 -12.15 -12.70 -9.87
C VAL A 154 -12.49 -11.66 -8.83
N ILE A 155 -12.46 -12.06 -7.56
CA ILE A 155 -12.62 -11.13 -6.43
C ILE A 155 -11.24 -10.57 -6.07
N VAL A 156 -11.11 -9.26 -6.04
CA VAL A 156 -9.86 -8.55 -5.74
C VAL A 156 -10.08 -7.62 -4.55
N ALA A 157 -9.22 -7.74 -3.53
CA ALA A 157 -9.08 -6.75 -2.48
C ALA A 157 -8.15 -5.66 -2.99
N HIS A 158 -8.70 -4.46 -3.17
CA HIS A 158 -8.00 -3.27 -3.64
C HIS A 158 -7.91 -2.25 -2.51
N SER A 159 -6.75 -1.62 -2.38
CA SER A 159 -6.57 -0.46 -1.49
C SER A 159 -5.71 0.56 -2.21
N GLU A 160 -6.08 1.83 -2.13
CA GLU A 160 -5.32 2.94 -2.68
C GLU A 160 -5.26 4.05 -1.64
N ASN A 161 -4.04 4.52 -1.38
CA ASN A 161 -3.77 5.62 -0.47
C ASN A 161 -2.96 6.69 -1.19
N THR A 162 -3.44 7.93 -1.13
CA THR A 162 -2.71 9.10 -1.62
C THR A 162 -2.26 9.97 -0.47
N PHE A 163 -0.96 10.22 -0.39
CA PHE A 163 -0.34 11.10 0.58
C PHE A 163 0.00 12.44 -0.09
N ASP A 164 -0.84 13.45 0.15
CA ASP A 164 -0.78 14.77 -0.50
C ASP A 164 -0.47 15.91 0.49
N GLY A 165 -0.18 15.58 1.75
CA GLY A 165 0.08 16.55 2.81
C GLY A 165 -1.18 17.19 3.42
N SER A 166 -2.38 16.92 2.92
CA SER A 166 -3.63 17.51 3.43
C SER A 166 -3.90 17.15 4.90
N GLY A 167 -3.60 15.91 5.31
CA GLY A 167 -3.71 15.45 6.69
C GLY A 167 -2.80 16.23 7.64
N ILE A 168 -1.56 16.48 7.22
CA ILE A 168 -0.60 17.29 7.97
C ILE A 168 -1.08 18.74 8.04
N LYS A 169 -1.52 19.32 6.91
CA LYS A 169 -2.05 20.68 6.84
C LYS A 169 -3.22 20.89 7.80
N ARG A 170 -4.15 19.94 7.85
CA ARG A 170 -5.28 19.93 8.79
C ARG A 170 -4.78 19.93 10.23
N LEU A 171 -3.83 19.06 10.58
CA LEU A 171 -3.26 18.96 11.93
C LEU A 171 -2.54 20.25 12.33
N LEU A 172 -1.68 20.80 11.45
CA LEU A 172 -0.95 22.05 11.68
C LEU A 172 -1.88 23.26 11.83
N SER A 173 -3.03 23.25 11.16
CA SER A 173 -4.04 24.32 11.27
C SER A 173 -4.78 24.30 12.61
N ASN A 174 -4.80 23.17 13.33
CA ASN A 174 -5.43 23.04 14.63
C ASN A 174 -4.39 22.99 15.76
N LYS A 175 -3.94 24.17 16.20
CA LYS A 175 -2.93 24.30 17.25
C LYS A 175 -3.26 23.53 18.53
N PHE A 176 -4.54 23.51 18.92
CA PHE A 176 -4.95 22.82 20.15
C PHE A 176 -4.79 21.30 20.03
N GLU A 177 -5.22 20.70 18.92
CA GLU A 177 -5.04 19.26 18.68
C GLU A 177 -3.56 18.90 18.55
N LEU A 178 -2.78 19.70 17.81
CA LEU A 178 -1.35 19.49 17.66
C LEU A 178 -0.64 19.55 19.02
N ASP A 179 -0.86 20.60 19.82
CA ASP A 179 -0.20 20.77 21.12
C ASP A 179 -0.58 19.62 22.06
N LYS A 180 -1.87 19.21 22.09
CA LYS A 180 -2.32 18.07 22.89
C LYS A 180 -1.62 16.78 22.47
N LEU A 181 -1.57 16.50 21.17
CA LEU A 181 -0.97 15.30 20.62
C LEU A 181 0.53 15.23 20.91
N LEU A 182 1.26 16.34 20.71
CA LEU A 182 2.68 16.45 21.02
C LEU A 182 2.96 16.26 22.52
N ASN A 183 2.11 16.82 23.39
CA ASN A 183 2.23 16.61 24.84
C ASN A 183 2.09 15.12 25.18
N THR A 184 1.04 14.46 24.68
CA THR A 184 0.80 13.03 24.94
C THR A 184 1.93 12.16 24.40
N ALA A 185 2.43 12.44 23.19
CA ALA A 185 3.53 11.66 22.61
C ALA A 185 4.85 11.82 23.40
N LEU A 186 5.04 12.95 24.09
CA LEU A 186 6.22 13.25 24.90
C LEU A 186 6.15 12.71 26.33
N GLU A 187 5.00 12.25 26.82
CA GLU A 187 4.85 11.73 28.19
C GLU A 187 5.76 10.53 28.46
N ASN A 188 5.96 9.68 27.45
CA ASN A 188 6.76 8.45 27.54
C ASN A 188 8.21 8.59 27.08
N VAL A 189 8.63 9.80 26.67
CA VAL A 189 9.98 10.03 26.14
C VAL A 189 10.94 10.31 27.29
N PRO A 190 12.09 9.61 27.38
CA PRO A 190 13.09 9.86 28.41
C PRO A 190 13.62 11.30 28.39
N LYS A 191 13.68 11.91 29.57
CA LYS A 191 14.21 13.27 29.78
C LYS A 191 15.50 13.22 30.58
N ASP A 192 16.42 14.13 30.28
CA ASP A 192 17.64 14.28 31.07
C ASP A 192 17.34 14.90 32.45
N ARG A 193 18.38 15.03 33.29
CA ARG A 193 18.27 15.63 34.63
C ARG A 193 17.77 17.09 34.64
N ASN A 194 17.83 17.76 33.48
CA ASN A 194 17.41 19.14 33.28
C ASN A 194 16.06 19.24 32.54
N GLY A 195 15.36 18.12 32.32
CA GLY A 195 14.09 18.08 31.60
C GLY A 195 14.22 18.24 30.08
N LYS A 196 15.41 18.08 29.51
CA LYS A 196 15.64 18.13 28.06
C LYS A 196 15.41 16.77 27.41
N VAL A 197 15.02 16.79 26.14
CA VAL A 197 14.76 15.61 25.31
C VAL A 197 15.82 15.51 24.22
N SER A 198 16.38 14.31 24.03
CA SER A 198 17.32 14.04 22.92
C SER A 198 16.60 14.10 21.58
N LYS A 199 17.17 14.78 20.59
CA LYS A 199 16.64 14.79 19.21
C LYS A 199 16.60 13.41 18.55
N GLU A 200 17.32 12.42 19.07
CA GLU A 200 17.23 11.02 18.61
C GLU A 200 15.80 10.46 18.71
N TYR A 201 14.98 11.01 19.62
CA TYR A 201 13.57 10.63 19.76
C TYR A 201 12.64 11.33 18.77
N LEU A 202 13.12 12.24 17.91
CA LEU A 202 12.26 12.94 16.94
C LEU A 202 11.54 11.96 16.00
N ARG A 203 12.24 10.95 15.47
CA ARG A 203 11.61 9.93 14.62
C ARG A 203 10.57 9.10 15.38
N VAL A 204 10.87 8.73 16.63
CA VAL A 204 9.95 7.98 17.48
C VAL A 204 8.67 8.78 17.76
N VAL A 205 8.81 10.05 18.13
CA VAL A 205 7.65 10.91 18.40
C VAL A 205 6.89 11.23 17.12
N LEU A 206 7.59 11.40 15.99
CA LEU A 206 6.95 11.58 14.69
C LEU A 206 6.09 10.36 14.31
N ASP A 207 6.57 9.13 14.55
CA ASP A 207 5.82 7.91 14.28
C ASP A 207 4.52 7.82 15.11
N VAL A 208 4.55 8.27 16.37
CA VAL A 208 3.34 8.38 17.22
C VAL A 208 2.35 9.42 16.67
N VAL A 209 2.85 10.50 16.08
CA VAL A 209 2.03 11.60 15.53
C VAL A 209 1.51 11.29 14.12
N ALA A 210 2.24 10.47 13.35
CA ALA A 210 1.99 10.18 11.93
C ALA A 210 0.53 9.77 11.63
N PRO A 211 -0.13 8.88 12.40
CA PRO A 211 -1.53 8.53 12.14
C PRO A 211 -2.49 9.72 12.18
N SER A 212 -2.26 10.69 13.06
CA SER A 212 -3.09 11.91 13.16
C SER A 212 -2.86 12.88 12.01
N ALA A 213 -1.67 12.79 11.39
CA ALA A 213 -1.28 13.56 10.21
C ALA A 213 -1.63 12.85 8.89
N SER A 214 -2.36 11.73 8.93
CA SER A 214 -2.64 10.85 7.78
C SER A 214 -1.38 10.32 7.09
N LEU A 215 -0.28 10.17 7.83
CA LEU A 215 0.94 9.54 7.36
C LEU A 215 0.94 8.05 7.73
N PRO A 216 1.58 7.20 6.92
CA PRO A 216 1.83 5.82 7.29
C PRO A 216 2.87 5.77 8.42
N PRO A 217 2.93 4.67 9.19
CA PRO A 217 4.04 4.43 10.10
C PRO A 217 5.38 4.46 9.37
N ILE A 218 6.43 4.92 10.05
CA ILE A 218 7.78 4.97 9.50
C ILE A 218 8.24 3.54 9.15
N GLY A 219 8.79 3.35 7.96
CA GLY A 219 9.21 2.05 7.43
C GLY A 219 8.13 1.30 6.65
N ALA A 220 6.88 1.78 6.64
CA ALA A 220 5.79 1.12 5.92
C ALA A 220 5.78 1.45 4.42
N VAL A 221 6.21 2.66 4.03
CA VAL A 221 6.20 3.13 2.65
C VAL A 221 7.52 3.87 2.37
N GLU A 222 8.40 3.24 1.59
CA GLU A 222 9.76 3.73 1.31
C GLU A 222 9.76 5.15 0.71
N GLN A 223 8.81 5.46 -0.17
CA GLN A 223 8.70 6.79 -0.77
C GLN A 223 8.39 7.86 0.27
N ILE A 224 7.53 7.56 1.25
CA ILE A 224 7.21 8.49 2.34
C ILE A 224 8.37 8.59 3.32
N ASP A 225 9.04 7.48 3.62
CA ASP A 225 10.24 7.49 4.46
C ASP A 225 11.33 8.38 3.89
N LYS A 226 11.48 8.40 2.56
CA LYS A 226 12.39 9.31 1.87
C LYS A 226 11.99 10.78 2.04
N VAL A 227 10.70 11.11 1.88
CA VAL A 227 10.20 12.48 2.10
C VAL A 227 10.44 12.94 3.55
N VAL A 228 10.23 12.03 4.50
CA VAL A 228 10.53 12.28 5.92
C VAL A 228 12.03 12.49 6.12
N ALA A 229 12.89 11.63 5.57
CA ALA A 229 14.34 11.79 5.67
C ALA A 229 14.82 13.13 5.09
N ASP A 230 14.34 13.51 3.91
CA ASP A 230 14.66 14.79 3.27
C ASP A 230 14.24 15.98 4.15
N ALA A 231 13.10 15.89 4.85
CA ALA A 231 12.67 16.91 5.81
C ALA A 231 13.58 17.01 7.05
N PHE A 232 14.10 15.89 7.55
CA PHE A 232 15.05 15.88 8.66
C PHE A 232 16.37 16.55 8.27
N ASP A 233 16.85 16.32 7.05
CA ASP A 233 18.07 16.91 6.51
C ASP A 233 17.94 18.43 6.36
N VAL A 234 16.83 18.92 5.78
CA VAL A 234 16.56 20.36 5.61
C VAL A 234 16.60 21.12 6.95
N ILE A 235 16.12 20.49 8.02
CA ILE A 235 15.98 21.12 9.34
C ILE A 235 17.20 20.88 10.25
N ASN A 236 18.17 20.07 9.80
CA ASN A 236 19.30 19.61 10.62
C ASN A 236 18.83 18.98 11.95
N ALA A 237 17.83 18.10 11.85
CA ALA A 237 17.19 17.46 13.00
C ALA A 237 18.05 16.36 13.66
N ASP A 238 19.02 15.79 12.93
CA ASP A 238 19.78 14.60 13.35
C ASP A 238 21.10 14.90 14.10
N ASP A 239 21.26 16.08 14.71
CA ASP A 239 22.50 16.44 15.43
C ASP A 239 22.65 15.82 16.83
N GLY A 240 21.69 14.97 17.25
CA GLY A 240 21.70 14.22 18.51
C GLY A 240 21.64 15.07 19.78
N LYS A 241 21.47 16.40 19.67
CA LYS A 241 21.51 17.28 20.84
C LYS A 241 20.26 17.15 21.69
N ALA A 242 20.41 17.37 22.99
CA ALA A 242 19.28 17.50 23.90
C ALA A 242 18.75 18.94 23.92
N VAL A 243 17.45 19.10 23.68
CA VAL A 243 16.75 20.40 23.59
C VAL A 243 15.62 20.48 24.61
N LYS A 244 15.15 21.70 24.90
CA LYS A 244 13.96 21.86 25.76
C LYS A 244 12.71 21.35 25.05
N GLU A 245 11.69 20.98 25.82
CA GLU A 245 10.44 20.43 25.28
C GLU A 245 9.77 21.37 24.25
N ASP A 246 9.74 22.68 24.50
CA ASP A 246 9.16 23.65 23.55
C ASP A 246 9.95 23.72 22.24
N GLU A 247 11.28 23.62 22.31
CA GLU A 247 12.15 23.58 21.13
C GLU A 247 11.97 22.26 20.37
N PHE A 248 11.83 21.14 21.08
CA PHE A 248 11.55 19.84 20.50
C PHE A 248 10.22 19.82 19.73
N LYS A 249 9.14 20.35 20.34
CA LYS A 249 7.82 20.51 19.70
C LYS A 249 7.89 21.41 18.48
N LYS A 250 8.65 22.50 18.56
CA LYS A 250 8.88 23.39 17.43
C LYS A 250 9.57 22.66 16.27
N LEU A 251 10.64 21.90 16.55
CA LEU A 251 11.33 21.10 15.54
C LEU A 251 10.41 20.08 14.87
N LEU A 252 9.59 19.34 15.65
CA LEU A 252 8.61 18.41 15.08
C LEU A 252 7.58 19.11 14.20
N THR A 253 7.11 20.29 14.62
CA THR A 253 6.17 21.10 13.83
C THR A 253 6.81 21.57 12.53
N GLU A 254 8.08 21.98 12.55
CA GLU A 254 8.85 22.34 11.36
C GLU A 254 9.05 21.13 10.42
N ILE A 255 9.35 19.94 10.96
CA ILE A 255 9.48 18.69 10.19
C ILE A 255 8.17 18.35 9.50
N LEU A 256 7.06 18.35 10.24
CA LEU A 256 5.72 18.14 9.67
C LEU A 256 5.42 19.17 8.56
N GLY A 257 5.73 20.45 8.80
CA GLY A 257 5.57 21.49 7.79
C GLY A 257 6.40 21.25 6.52
N SER A 258 7.63 20.77 6.66
CA SER A 258 8.49 20.42 5.53
C SER A 258 7.94 19.23 4.74
N VAL A 259 7.55 18.14 5.43
CA VAL A 259 6.92 16.97 4.79
C VAL A 259 5.64 17.38 4.05
N MET A 260 4.80 18.22 4.67
CA MET A 260 3.59 18.76 4.06
C MET A 260 3.89 19.47 2.74
N LEU A 261 4.86 20.39 2.72
CA LEU A 261 5.21 21.14 1.51
C LEU A 261 5.74 20.24 0.39
N GLN A 262 6.52 19.21 0.74
CA GLN A 262 7.02 18.25 -0.25
C GLN A 262 5.88 17.42 -0.85
N LEU A 263 4.94 16.93 -0.02
CA LEU A 263 3.79 16.15 -0.50
C LEU A 263 2.77 17.00 -1.26
N GLU A 264 2.59 18.28 -0.91
CA GLU A 264 1.75 19.20 -1.69
C GLU A 264 2.33 19.45 -3.09
N GLY A 265 3.67 19.47 -3.21
CA GLY A 265 4.35 19.64 -4.49
C GLY A 265 4.43 18.37 -5.33
N ASN A 266 4.52 17.20 -4.67
CA ASN A 266 4.61 15.89 -5.31
C ASN A 266 3.91 14.81 -4.46
N PRO A 267 2.58 14.63 -4.64
CA PRO A 267 1.82 13.62 -3.92
C PRO A 267 2.32 12.21 -4.23
N VAL A 268 2.21 11.32 -3.24
CA VAL A 268 2.58 9.90 -3.39
C VAL A 268 1.33 9.04 -3.32
N SER A 269 1.00 8.34 -4.41
CA SER A 269 -0.07 7.33 -4.42
C SER A 269 0.51 5.93 -4.33
N ILE A 270 -0.05 5.11 -3.43
CA ILE A 270 0.30 3.70 -3.25
C ILE A 270 -0.97 2.88 -3.39
N SER A 271 -0.98 1.98 -4.38
CA SER A 271 -2.04 1.01 -4.58
C SER A 271 -1.54 -0.39 -4.23
N SER A 272 -2.38 -1.20 -3.58
CA SER A 272 -2.14 -2.63 -3.35
C SER A 272 -3.36 -3.43 -3.78
N ASN A 273 -3.11 -4.48 -4.55
CA ASN A 273 -4.14 -5.35 -5.11
C ASN A 273 -3.82 -6.81 -4.78
N SER A 274 -4.80 -7.55 -4.27
CA SER A 274 -4.65 -8.98 -3.97
C SER A 274 -5.89 -9.75 -4.39
N VAL A 275 -5.68 -10.88 -5.06
CA VAL A 275 -6.77 -11.81 -5.39
C VAL A 275 -7.26 -12.48 -4.11
N VAL A 276 -8.56 -12.39 -3.86
CA VAL A 276 -9.20 -13.04 -2.73
C VAL A 276 -9.53 -14.46 -3.12
N HIS A 277 -8.68 -15.39 -2.71
CA HIS A 277 -8.98 -16.80 -2.77
C HIS A 277 -9.99 -17.13 -1.67
N GLU A 278 -11.08 -17.82 -2.02
CA GLU A 278 -11.92 -18.43 -0.99
C GLU A 278 -11.00 -19.31 -0.11
N PRO A 279 -11.13 -19.25 1.23
CA PRO A 279 -10.36 -20.13 2.08
C PRO A 279 -10.67 -21.55 1.63
N LEU A 280 -9.63 -22.27 1.19
CA LEU A 280 -9.73 -23.72 0.98
C LEU A 280 -10.43 -24.26 2.22
N ALA A 281 -11.61 -24.84 2.06
CA ALA A 281 -12.36 -25.48 3.12
C ALA A 281 -11.51 -26.66 3.63
N SER A 282 -10.53 -26.36 4.46
CA SER A 282 -9.55 -27.29 5.01
C SER A 282 -9.62 -27.12 6.51
N SER A 283 -10.52 -27.91 7.09
CA SER A 283 -10.52 -28.38 8.48
C SER A 283 -10.61 -27.34 9.60
N SER A 284 -11.83 -26.81 9.82
CA SER A 284 -12.24 -26.45 11.19
C SER A 284 -12.53 -27.73 11.99
N SER A 285 -11.50 -28.31 12.62
CA SER A 285 -11.69 -29.23 13.77
C SER A 285 -11.54 -28.52 15.12
N LEU A 286 -11.28 -27.21 15.10
CA LEU A 286 -11.21 -26.40 16.31
C LEU A 286 -12.62 -26.10 16.79
N LEU A 287 -13.09 -26.92 17.74
CA LEU A 287 -14.21 -26.76 18.68
C LEU A 287 -15.06 -28.04 18.75
N GLN A 288 -14.45 -29.16 19.15
CA GLN A 288 -15.21 -30.18 19.87
C GLN A 288 -14.99 -29.96 21.38
N PRO A 289 -16.06 -29.69 22.16
CA PRO A 289 -15.94 -29.66 23.61
C PRO A 289 -15.67 -31.07 24.12
N SER A 290 -14.63 -31.22 24.94
CA SER A 290 -14.35 -32.45 25.68
C SER A 290 -15.54 -32.75 26.60
N SER A 291 -16.14 -33.93 26.46
CA SER A 291 -17.13 -34.48 27.41
C SER A 291 -16.49 -34.93 28.71
#